data_AF-A0A7X2NEC9-F1
#
_entry.id   AF-A0A7X2NEC9-F1
#
_cell.length_a   1.000
_cell.length_b   1.000
_cell.length_c   1.000
_cell.angle_alpha   90.00
_cell.angle_beta   90.00
_cell.angle_gamma   90.00
#
_symmetry.space_group_name_H-M   'P 1'
#
loop_
_entity.id
_entity.type
_entity.pdbx_description
1 polymer ?
#
loop_
_entity_poly.entity_id
_entity_poly.type
_entity_poly.pdbx_seq_one_letter_code
_entity_poly.pdbx_strand_id
1 'polypeptide(L)'
;MAKSIMKEWTDEAHLTLLKECKRKGMTDAQIAKEIIGISNTTLYSWKKKNVKILNALKKGKDFYEAEAVFTLIDTFKGHYVDEEREEIWADGEGKLTSKHKVVTKRWIEPNMTAIIFYLKSQAGWRDKALVQVNDNEEVQIVDDI
;
A
#
# COMPACT_ATOMS: atom_id res chain seq x y z
N MET A 1 34.04 -9.37 -8.86
CA MET A 1 33.05 -8.40 -9.36
C MET A 1 31.79 -8.29 -8.50
N ALA A 2 31.13 -9.38 -8.10
CA ALA A 2 29.85 -9.33 -7.37
C ALA A 2 29.84 -8.59 -6.01
N LYS A 3 30.97 -8.46 -5.31
CA LYS A 3 31.05 -7.70 -4.04
C LYS A 3 30.94 -6.18 -4.22
N SER A 4 31.40 -5.63 -5.36
CA SER A 4 31.37 -4.19 -5.64
C SER A 4 29.94 -3.73 -5.89
N ILE A 5 29.26 -4.42 -6.81
CA ILE A 5 27.88 -4.15 -7.19
C ILE A 5 26.96 -4.30 -5.97
N MET A 6 27.17 -5.34 -5.14
CA MET A 6 26.36 -5.52 -3.93
C MET A 6 26.38 -4.30 -3.01
N LYS A 7 27.52 -3.59 -2.89
CA LYS A 7 27.67 -2.42 -2.02
C LYS A 7 26.84 -1.24 -2.53
N GLU A 8 26.80 -1.01 -3.83
CA GLU A 8 25.96 0.03 -4.47
C GLU A 8 24.47 -0.23 -4.20
N TRP A 9 24.05 -1.49 -4.24
CA TRP A 9 22.67 -1.90 -3.95
C TRP A 9 22.30 -1.89 -2.45
N THR A 10 23.21 -1.43 -1.59
CA THR A 10 22.89 -1.14 -0.17
C THR A 10 22.51 0.31 0.09
N ASP A 11 22.63 1.17 -0.92
CA ASP A 11 22.22 2.57 -0.84
C ASP A 11 20.69 2.69 -0.82
N GLU A 12 20.19 3.77 -0.20
CA GLU A 12 18.77 3.97 0.05
C GLU A 12 17.93 4.08 -1.23
N ALA A 13 18.49 4.67 -2.28
CA ALA A 13 17.85 4.77 -3.59
C ALA A 13 17.59 3.38 -4.21
N HIS A 14 18.59 2.51 -4.21
CA HIS A 14 18.48 1.14 -4.73
C HIS A 14 17.54 0.29 -3.87
N LEU A 15 17.58 0.44 -2.54
CA LEU A 15 16.65 -0.26 -1.65
C LEU A 15 15.20 0.18 -1.89
N THR A 16 14.98 1.47 -2.18
CA THR A 16 13.66 2.00 -2.55
C THR A 16 13.19 1.40 -3.87
N LEU A 17 14.04 1.36 -4.89
CA LEU A 17 13.73 0.72 -6.17
C LEU A 17 13.32 -0.76 -6.02
N LEU A 18 14.06 -1.53 -5.20
CA LEU A 18 13.73 -2.93 -4.94
C LEU A 18 12.35 -3.10 -4.28
N LYS A 19 12.00 -2.23 -3.32
CA LYS A 19 10.66 -2.22 -2.70
C LYS A 19 9.58 -1.88 -3.72
N GLU A 20 9.83 -0.93 -4.62
CA GLU A 20 8.86 -0.58 -5.66
C GLU A 20 8.64 -1.70 -6.69
N CYS A 21 9.70 -2.40 -7.09
CA CYS A 21 9.58 -3.57 -7.94
C CYS A 21 8.73 -4.66 -7.27
N LYS A 22 8.92 -4.86 -5.96
CA LYS A 22 8.10 -5.79 -5.19
C LYS A 22 6.65 -5.35 -5.01
N ARG A 23 6.42 -4.05 -4.85
CA ARG A 23 5.06 -3.45 -4.87
C ARG A 23 4.36 -3.70 -6.19
N LYS A 24 5.09 -3.66 -7.32
CA LYS A 24 4.59 -4.00 -8.66
C LYS A 24 4.36 -5.51 -8.86
N GLY A 25 4.66 -6.36 -7.88
CA GLY A 25 4.47 -7.81 -7.95
C GLY A 25 5.58 -8.55 -8.70
N MET A 26 6.74 -7.95 -8.90
CA MET A 26 7.84 -8.61 -9.62
C MET A 26 8.45 -9.77 -8.81
N THR A 27 8.76 -10.86 -9.50
CA THR A 27 9.47 -12.00 -8.92
C THR A 27 10.94 -11.67 -8.68
N ASP A 28 11.59 -12.37 -7.74
CA ASP A 28 13.02 -12.19 -7.47
C ASP A 28 13.88 -12.47 -8.71
N ALA A 29 13.45 -13.42 -9.55
CA ALA A 29 14.14 -13.75 -10.79
C ALA A 29 14.08 -12.61 -11.81
N GLN A 30 12.92 -11.95 -11.94
CA GLN A 30 12.76 -10.78 -12.81
C GLN A 30 13.58 -9.59 -12.29
N ILE A 31 13.54 -9.31 -10.99
CA ILE A 31 14.32 -8.22 -10.39
C ILE A 31 15.83 -8.47 -10.61
N ALA A 32 16.30 -9.69 -10.40
CA ALA A 32 17.70 -10.05 -10.63
C ALA A 32 18.12 -9.79 -12.09
N LYS A 33 17.30 -10.21 -13.06
CA LYS A 33 17.65 -10.18 -14.48
C LYS A 33 17.41 -8.83 -15.15
N GLU A 34 16.26 -8.22 -14.91
CA GLU A 34 15.76 -7.04 -15.66
C GLU A 34 16.16 -5.71 -15.02
N ILE A 35 16.35 -5.67 -13.69
CA ILE A 35 16.65 -4.43 -12.96
C ILE A 35 18.11 -4.37 -12.53
N ILE A 36 18.63 -5.45 -11.95
CA ILE A 36 19.99 -5.49 -11.41
C ILE A 36 21.00 -6.02 -12.45
N GLY A 37 20.57 -6.89 -13.37
CA GLY A 37 21.44 -7.52 -14.37
C GLY A 37 22.36 -8.61 -13.78
N ILE A 38 21.95 -9.29 -12.72
CA ILE A 38 22.71 -10.37 -12.06
C ILE A 38 21.99 -11.71 -12.16
N SER A 39 22.72 -12.79 -11.88
CA SER A 39 22.10 -14.11 -11.76
C SER A 39 21.20 -14.20 -10.53
N ASN A 40 20.12 -14.98 -10.63
CA ASN A 40 19.23 -15.26 -9.51
C ASN A 40 19.99 -15.85 -8.30
N THR A 41 20.97 -16.72 -8.55
CA THR A 41 21.85 -17.30 -7.52
C THR A 41 22.68 -16.25 -6.77
N THR A 42 23.11 -15.19 -7.46
CA THR A 42 23.83 -14.06 -6.86
C THR A 42 22.89 -13.25 -5.97
N LEU A 43 21.65 -12.99 -6.41
CA LEU A 43 20.64 -12.31 -5.60
C LEU A 43 20.30 -13.10 -4.32
N TYR A 44 20.20 -14.42 -4.40
CA TYR A 44 20.05 -15.28 -3.22
C TYR A 44 21.22 -15.16 -2.24
N SER A 45 22.44 -15.08 -2.76
CA SER A 45 23.63 -14.87 -1.94
C SER A 45 23.63 -13.49 -1.25
N TRP A 46 23.12 -12.45 -1.93
CA TRP A 46 22.97 -11.11 -1.35
C TRP A 46 21.95 -11.08 -0.23
N LYS A 47 20.79 -11.73 -0.44
CA LYS A 47 19.74 -11.89 0.59
C LYS A 47 20.27 -12.54 1.87
N LYS A 48 21.17 -13.53 1.77
CA LYS A 48 21.81 -14.16 2.94
C LYS A 48 22.83 -13.26 3.63
N LYS A 49 23.57 -12.47 2.86
CA LYS A 49 24.69 -11.64 3.36
C LYS A 49 24.26 -10.26 3.86
N ASN A 50 23.10 -9.76 3.42
CA ASN A 50 22.65 -8.42 3.76
C ASN A 50 21.14 -8.38 4.05
N VAL A 51 20.83 -8.11 5.32
CA VAL A 51 19.46 -8.01 5.85
C VAL A 51 18.69 -6.84 5.23
N LYS A 52 19.34 -5.73 4.85
CA LYS A 52 18.65 -4.58 4.23
C LYS A 52 18.04 -4.95 2.87
N ILE A 53 18.81 -5.62 2.02
CA ILE A 53 18.36 -6.11 0.71
C ILE A 53 17.27 -7.17 0.89
N LEU A 54 17.45 -8.08 1.85
CA LEU A 54 16.42 -9.07 2.17
C LEU A 54 15.10 -8.42 2.58
N ASN A 55 15.15 -7.42 3.46
CA ASN A 55 13.95 -6.73 3.94
C ASN A 55 13.28 -5.92 2.83
N ALA A 56 14.05 -5.30 1.93
CA ALA A 56 13.52 -4.63 0.75
C ALA A 56 12.78 -5.59 -0.19
N LEU A 57 13.25 -6.84 -0.31
CA LEU A 57 12.65 -7.86 -1.17
C LEU A 57 11.55 -8.69 -0.50
N LYS A 58 11.49 -8.74 0.84
CA LYS A 58 10.47 -9.49 1.59
C LYS A 58 9.09 -8.84 1.58
N LYS A 59 9.04 -7.50 1.54
CA LYS A 59 7.77 -6.78 1.43
C LYS A 59 7.28 -6.89 0.00
N GLY A 60 6.49 -7.94 -0.27
CA GLY A 60 5.82 -8.17 -1.55
C GLY A 60 4.45 -7.51 -1.61
N LYS A 61 3.80 -7.64 -2.77
CA LYS A 61 2.43 -7.17 -3.02
C LYS A 61 1.45 -7.58 -1.91
N ASP A 62 1.45 -8.84 -1.48
CA ASP A 62 0.52 -9.37 -0.46
C ASP A 62 0.68 -8.69 0.91
N PHE A 63 1.91 -8.35 1.29
CA PHE A 63 2.18 -7.63 2.53
C PHE A 63 1.61 -6.20 2.47
N TYR A 64 1.78 -5.53 1.33
CA TYR A 64 1.25 -4.19 1.11
C TYR A 64 -0.27 -4.18 0.93
N GLU A 65 -0.85 -5.20 0.30
CA GLU A 65 -2.31 -5.37 0.26
C GLU A 65 -2.88 -5.59 1.66
N ALA A 66 -2.22 -6.39 2.50
CA ALA A 66 -2.59 -6.55 3.90
C ALA A 66 -2.46 -5.23 4.69
N GLU A 67 -1.38 -4.48 4.49
CA GLU A 67 -1.16 -3.16 5.12
C GLU A 67 -2.19 -2.12 4.65
N ALA A 68 -2.52 -2.12 3.36
CA ALA A 68 -3.58 -1.28 2.80
C ALA A 68 -4.96 -1.67 3.37
N VAL A 69 -5.26 -2.95 3.52
CA VAL A 69 -6.48 -3.43 4.17
C VAL A 69 -6.52 -3.01 5.65
N PHE A 70 -5.41 -3.12 6.38
CA PHE A 70 -5.33 -2.68 7.78
C PHE A 70 -5.55 -1.16 7.90
N THR A 71 -4.89 -0.38 7.05
CA THR A 71 -5.06 1.08 6.99
C THR A 71 -6.49 1.45 6.62
N LEU A 72 -7.12 0.70 5.70
CA LEU A 72 -8.53 0.87 5.34
C LEU A 72 -9.46 0.58 6.53
N ILE A 73 -9.15 -0.43 7.34
CA ILE A 73 -9.88 -0.74 8.58
C ILE A 73 -9.71 0.40 9.60
N ASP A 74 -8.52 0.97 9.76
CA ASP A 74 -8.30 2.11 10.66
C ASP A 74 -9.01 3.37 10.17
N THR A 75 -9.08 3.56 8.85
CA THR A 75 -9.86 4.63 8.21
C THR A 75 -11.37 4.41 8.39
N PHE A 76 -11.84 3.15 8.43
CA PHE A 76 -13.22 2.80 8.74
C PHE A 76 -13.59 3.14 10.19
N LYS A 77 -12.68 2.93 11.16
CA LYS A 77 -12.97 3.15 12.59
C LYS A 77 -12.84 4.61 13.02
N GLY A 78 -12.08 5.40 12.26
CA GLY A 78 -11.55 6.66 12.76
C GLY A 78 -10.41 6.41 13.76
N HIS A 79 -9.43 7.29 13.78
CA HIS A 79 -8.26 7.14 14.66
C HIS A 79 -7.71 8.51 15.08
N TYR A 80 -6.95 8.50 16.18
CA TYR A 80 -6.21 9.67 16.61
C TYR A 80 -4.85 9.71 15.92
N VAL A 81 -4.47 10.88 15.41
CA VAL A 81 -3.13 11.14 14.89
C VAL A 81 -2.46 12.20 15.74
N ASP A 82 -1.22 11.91 16.13
CA ASP A 82 -0.35 12.85 16.82
C ASP A 82 0.25 13.79 15.75
N GLU A 83 -0.24 15.02 15.67
CA GLU A 83 0.36 16.06 14.83
C GLU A 83 1.44 16.80 15.63
N GLU A 84 2.68 16.77 15.12
CA GLU A 84 3.80 17.52 15.68
C GLU A 84 3.86 18.90 15.03
N ARG A 85 3.64 19.97 15.81
CA ARG A 85 3.82 21.35 15.35
C ARG A 85 5.06 21.95 16.01
N GLU A 86 5.96 22.50 15.19
CA GLU A 86 7.04 23.37 15.66
C GLU A 86 6.54 24.82 15.64
N GLU A 87 6.32 25.40 16.82
CA GLU A 87 6.05 26.83 16.94
C GLU A 87 7.35 27.57 17.29
N ILE A 88 7.68 28.58 16.49
CA ILE A 88 8.85 29.44 16.70
C ILE A 88 8.34 30.77 17.26
N TRP A 89 8.74 31.07 18.48
CA TRP A 89 8.48 32.37 19.09
C TRP A 89 9.69 33.28 18.87
N ALA A 90 9.43 34.56 18.57
CA ALA A 90 10.45 35.59 18.57
C ALA A 90 10.29 36.40 19.87
N ASP A 91 11.37 36.54 20.64
CA ASP A 91 11.37 37.49 21.76
C ASP A 91 11.29 38.93 21.22
N GLY A 92 10.83 39.86 22.06
CA GLY A 92 10.60 41.27 21.72
C GLY A 92 11.80 42.06 21.15
N GLU A 93 12.98 41.44 21.07
CA GLU A 93 14.21 41.98 20.45
C GLU A 93 14.55 41.32 19.09
N GLY A 94 13.65 40.51 18.52
CA GLY A 94 13.83 39.92 17.19
C GLY A 94 14.80 38.73 17.14
N LYS A 95 15.21 38.20 18.29
CA LYS A 95 16.00 36.96 18.37
C LYS A 95 15.07 35.77 18.53
N LEU A 96 15.19 34.80 17.62
CA LEU A 96 14.42 33.55 17.64
C LEU A 96 14.95 32.67 18.77
N THR A 97 14.19 32.53 19.85
CA THR A 97 14.58 31.69 20.97
C THR A 97 13.48 30.66 21.25
N SER A 98 13.85 29.39 21.10
CA SER A 98 13.12 28.17 21.48
C SER A 98 12.09 27.62 20.48
N LYS A 99 12.44 26.45 19.89
CA LYS A 99 11.51 25.56 19.20
C LYS A 99 10.82 24.67 20.24
N HIS A 100 9.53 24.88 20.49
CA HIS A 100 8.74 23.94 21.28
C HIS A 100 8.02 22.98 20.33
N LYS A 101 8.19 21.67 20.59
CA LYS A 101 7.50 20.59 19.86
C LYS A 101 6.18 20.32 20.57
N VAL A 102 5.08 20.84 20.02
CA VAL A 102 3.73 20.60 20.55
C VAL A 102 3.14 19.40 19.84
N VAL A 103 2.84 18.34 20.59
CA VAL A 103 2.14 17.16 20.06
C VAL A 103 0.66 17.31 20.36
N THR A 104 -0.15 17.53 19.31
CA THR A 104 -1.60 17.67 19.44
C THR A 104 -2.28 16.42 18.89
N LYS A 105 -3.17 15.82 19.69
CA LYS A 105 -3.99 14.68 19.24
C LYS A 105 -5.19 15.18 18.47
N ARG A 106 -5.21 14.91 17.16
CA ARG A 106 -6.36 15.21 16.29
C ARG A 106 -7.16 13.94 16.02
N TRP A 107 -8.48 14.02 16.19
CA TRP A 107 -9.39 12.94 15.78
C TRP A 107 -9.61 13.02 14.26
N ILE A 108 -9.40 11.90 13.58
CA ILE A 108 -9.76 11.74 12.17
C ILE A 108 -11.06 10.94 12.11
N GLU A 109 -12.07 11.54 11.50
CA GLU A 109 -13.38 10.91 11.33
C GLU A 109 -13.31 9.69 10.41
N PRO A 110 -14.18 8.68 10.66
CA PRO A 110 -14.39 7.57 9.75
C PRO A 110 -14.67 8.02 8.31
N ASN A 111 -13.98 7.45 7.33
CA ASN A 111 -14.25 7.75 5.92
C ASN A 111 -15.41 6.89 5.38
N MET A 112 -16.59 7.50 5.23
CA MET A 112 -17.80 6.79 4.79
C MET A 112 -17.67 6.09 3.42
N THR A 113 -16.86 6.61 2.50
CA THR A 113 -16.61 5.98 1.19
C THR A 113 -15.84 4.67 1.34
N ALA A 114 -14.83 4.64 2.22
CA ALA A 114 -14.09 3.42 2.53
C ALA A 114 -15.01 2.33 3.12
N ILE A 115 -15.95 2.73 3.98
CA ILE A 115 -16.97 1.85 4.55
C ILE A 115 -17.84 1.21 3.45
N ILE A 116 -18.34 2.03 2.52
CA ILE A 116 -19.20 1.56 1.42
C ILE A 116 -18.44 0.56 0.53
N PHE A 117 -17.18 0.83 0.18
CA PHE A 117 -16.36 -0.10 -0.60
C PHE A 117 -16.12 -1.43 0.11
N TYR A 118 -15.85 -1.41 1.42
CA TYR A 118 -15.70 -2.64 2.20
C TYR A 118 -16.98 -3.47 2.23
N LEU A 119 -18.13 -2.82 2.48
CA LEU A 119 -19.44 -3.48 2.51
C LEU A 119 -19.76 -4.16 1.17
N LYS A 120 -19.48 -3.47 0.05
CA LYS A 120 -19.73 -4.00 -1.29
C LYS A 120 -18.79 -5.13 -1.71
N SER A 121 -17.53 -5.10 -1.26
CA SER A 121 -16.50 -6.07 -1.68
C SER A 121 -16.40 -7.30 -0.79
N GLN A 122 -16.29 -7.13 0.54
CA GLN A 122 -15.98 -8.20 1.49
C GLN A 122 -17.21 -8.66 2.28
N ALA A 123 -18.12 -7.75 2.63
CA ALA A 123 -19.33 -8.10 3.37
C ALA A 123 -20.46 -8.64 2.47
N GLY A 124 -20.25 -8.65 1.14
CA GLY A 124 -21.19 -9.23 0.17
C GLY A 124 -22.45 -8.39 -0.07
N TRP A 125 -22.46 -7.12 0.30
CA TRP A 125 -23.60 -6.23 0.03
C TRP A 125 -23.66 -5.94 -1.47
N ARG A 126 -24.77 -6.30 -2.12
CA ARG A 126 -25.00 -6.02 -3.54
C ARG A 126 -26.06 -4.94 -3.69
N ASP A 127 -25.85 -4.05 -4.64
CA ASP A 127 -26.91 -3.13 -5.04
C ASP A 127 -28.08 -3.95 -5.62
N LYS A 128 -29.31 -3.59 -5.28
CA LYS A 128 -30.51 -4.24 -5.85
C LYS A 128 -30.55 -3.96 -7.34
N ALA A 129 -30.42 -4.99 -8.17
CA ALA A 129 -30.69 -4.89 -9.59
C ALA A 129 -32.22 -4.81 -9.79
N LEU A 130 -32.71 -3.73 -10.40
CA LEU A 130 -34.07 -3.69 -10.92
C LEU A 130 -34.08 -4.50 -12.22
N VAL A 131 -34.67 -5.69 -12.19
CA VAL A 131 -34.95 -6.46 -13.39
C VAL A 131 -36.18 -5.83 -14.03
N GLN A 132 -36.01 -5.19 -15.20
CA GLN A 132 -37.11 -4.82 -16.06
C GLN A 132 -37.64 -6.12 -16.67
N VAL A 133 -38.77 -6.63 -16.15
CA VAL A 133 -39.50 -7.72 -16.80
C VAL A 133 -40.28 -7.10 -17.95
N ASN A 134 -39.89 -7.41 -19.19
CA ASN A 134 -40.68 -7.04 -20.35
C ASN A 134 -41.80 -8.08 -20.50
N ASP A 135 -43.01 -7.76 -20.07
CA ASP A 135 -44.20 -8.62 -20.14
C ASP A 135 -44.75 -8.84 -21.57
N ASN A 136 -43.93 -8.70 -22.62
CA ASN A 136 -44.37 -8.66 -24.02
C ASN A 136 -44.01 -9.91 -24.86
N GLU A 137 -43.64 -11.03 -24.25
CA GLU A 137 -43.52 -12.29 -24.99
C GLU A 137 -44.86 -13.04 -24.96
N GLU A 138 -45.62 -12.96 -26.07
CA GLU A 138 -46.79 -13.80 -26.30
C GLU A 138 -46.40 -15.28 -26.23
N VAL A 139 -46.99 -15.99 -25.26
CA VAL A 139 -46.81 -17.44 -25.11
C VAL A 139 -47.57 -18.14 -26.24
N GLN A 140 -46.87 -18.63 -27.26
CA GLN A 140 -47.46 -19.58 -28.21
C GLN A 140 -47.50 -20.98 -27.59
N ILE A 141 -48.70 -21.43 -27.24
CA ILE A 141 -48.96 -22.82 -26.90
C ILE A 141 -49.06 -23.59 -28.22
N VAL A 142 -48.08 -24.43 -28.50
CA VAL A 142 -48.15 -25.43 -29.58
C VAL A 142 -48.83 -26.65 -28.99
N ASP A 143 -50.11 -26.84 -29.29
CA ASP A 143 -50.78 -28.11 -29.05
C ASP A 143 -50.32 -29.10 -30.13
N ASP A 144 -49.46 -30.05 -29.74
CA ASP A 144 -49.13 -31.22 -30.56
C ASP A 144 -50.37 -32.13 -30.67
N ILE A 145 -50.88 -32.30 -31.90
CA ILE A 145 -51.82 -33.38 -32.29
C ILE A 145 -51.11 -34.28 -33.31
#